data_AF-A0A260QPA9-F1
#
_entry.id   AF-A0A260QPA9-F1
#
_cell.length_a   1.000
_cell.length_b   1.000
_cell.length_c   1.000
_cell.angle_alpha   90.00
_cell.angle_beta   90.00
_cell.angle_gamma   90.00
#
_symmetry.space_group_name_H-M   'P 1'
#
loop_
_entity.id
_entity.type
_entity.pdbx_description
1 polymer ?
#
loop_
_entity_poly.entity_id
_entity_poly.type
_entity_poly.pdbx_seq_one_letter_code
_entity_poly.pdbx_strand_id
1 'polypeptide(L)'
;MTHDEIVELLQVISAYDSRKIDGPTVAAWKESASRGRWKSADAFDAVHSHFAKSTAWLMPGHVSELIRAGKRHPAPASEVLAVGGGAPASEETRARLMAEIRKLADSKAVK
;
A
#
# COMPACT_ATOMS: atom_id res chain seq x y z
N MET A 1 2.07 -10.01 12.08
CA MET A 1 3.33 -10.57 12.58
C MET A 1 3.23 -10.82 14.08
N THR A 2 3.86 -11.87 14.58
CA THR A 2 3.95 -12.21 16.01
C THR A 2 4.96 -11.32 16.73
N HIS A 3 5.10 -11.47 18.05
CA HIS A 3 6.15 -10.76 18.79
C HIS A 3 7.54 -11.19 18.33
N ASP A 4 7.78 -12.50 18.23
CA ASP A 4 9.08 -13.05 17.86
C ASP A 4 9.50 -12.63 16.45
N GLU A 5 8.57 -12.63 15.49
CA GLU A 5 8.83 -12.13 14.13
C GLU A 5 9.23 -10.64 14.10
N ILE A 6 8.69 -9.82 15.01
CA ILE A 6 9.07 -8.40 15.13
C ILE A 6 10.45 -8.25 15.76
N VAL A 7 10.78 -9.07 16.76
CA VAL A 7 12.11 -9.08 17.36
C VAL A 7 13.16 -9.51 16.33
N GLU A 8 12.88 -10.56 15.56
CA GLU A 8 13.76 -11.03 14.49
C GLU A 8 13.97 -9.97 13.41
N LEU A 9 12.89 -9.32 12.95
CA LEU A 9 12.99 -8.20 12.01
C LEU A 9 13.89 -7.07 12.56
N LEU A 10 13.72 -6.71 13.84
CA LEU A 10 14.52 -5.68 14.50
C LEU A 10 15.99 -6.09 14.67
N GLN A 11 16.29 -7.37 14.87
CA GLN A 11 17.65 -7.88 14.90
C GLN A 11 18.33 -7.72 13.54
N VAL A 12 17.63 -8.03 12.45
CA VAL A 12 18.14 -7.80 11.10
C VAL A 12 18.43 -6.32 10.87
N ILE A 13 17.51 -5.43 11.27
CA ILE A 13 17.72 -3.98 11.12
C ILE A 13 18.90 -3.50 11.97
N SER A 14 19.03 -4.00 13.21
CA SER A 14 20.15 -3.68 14.10
C SER A 14 21.50 -4.11 13.53
N ALA A 15 21.55 -5.19 12.74
CA ALA A 15 22.76 -5.57 12.02
C ALA A 15 23.20 -4.52 10.97
N TYR A 16 22.27 -3.71 10.44
CA TYR A 16 22.59 -2.62 9.51
C TYR A 16 22.89 -1.29 10.20
N ASP A 17 22.09 -0.90 11.19
CA ASP A 17 22.15 0.45 11.79
C ASP A 17 22.55 0.49 13.26
N SER A 18 22.91 -0.65 13.84
CA SER A 18 23.36 -0.77 15.23
C SER A 18 22.37 -0.25 16.27
N ARG A 19 21.06 -0.22 15.97
CA ARG A 19 20.05 0.17 16.97
C ARG A 19 20.03 -0.76 18.17
N LYS A 20 19.70 -0.19 19.33
CA LYS A 20 19.33 -0.97 20.52
C LYS A 20 17.90 -1.47 20.38
N ILE A 21 17.68 -2.74 20.70
CA ILE A 21 16.36 -3.35 20.73
C ILE A 21 15.88 -3.37 22.17
N ASP A 22 14.78 -2.67 22.44
CA ASP A 22 14.13 -2.61 23.75
C ASP A 22 12.61 -2.76 23.63
N GLY A 23 11.95 -2.92 24.77
CA GLY A 23 10.49 -3.11 24.84
C GLY A 23 9.69 -2.02 24.10
N PRO A 24 9.99 -0.71 24.32
CA PRO A 24 9.33 0.37 23.58
C PRO A 24 9.52 0.28 22.07
N THR A 25 10.73 -0.03 21.60
CA THR A 25 11.02 -0.21 20.17
C THR A 25 10.21 -1.36 19.60
N VAL A 26 10.21 -2.52 20.25
CA VAL A 26 9.44 -3.70 19.81
C VAL A 26 7.93 -3.38 19.77
N ALA A 27 7.40 -2.68 20.77
CA ALA A 27 5.99 -2.29 20.82
C ALA A 27 5.60 -1.35 19.66
N ALA A 28 6.42 -0.33 19.38
CA ALA A 28 6.17 0.61 18.28
C ALA A 28 6.20 -0.07 16.91
N TRP A 29 7.14 -0.99 16.70
CA TRP A 29 7.25 -1.77 15.46
C TRP A 29 6.09 -2.77 15.31
N LYS A 30 5.69 -3.45 16.39
CA LYS A 30 4.53 -4.35 16.41
C LYS A 30 3.24 -3.62 16.07
N GLU A 31 3.03 -2.42 16.62
CA GLU A 31 1.86 -1.59 16.32
C GLU A 31 1.84 -1.16 14.85
N SER A 32 2.99 -0.75 14.32
CA SER A 32 3.13 -0.37 12.90
C SER A 32 2.84 -1.55 11.96
N ALA A 33 3.37 -2.74 12.28
CA ALA A 33 3.12 -3.95 11.53
C ALA A 33 1.65 -4.38 11.56
N SER A 34 0.98 -4.21 12.69
CA SER A 34 -0.46 -4.44 12.83
C SER A 34 -1.28 -3.50 11.94
N ARG A 35 -1.04 -2.19 12.04
CA ARG A 35 -1.73 -1.17 11.23
C ARG A 35 -1.48 -1.35 9.73
N GLY A 36 -0.24 -1.63 9.36
CA GLY A 36 0.17 -1.86 7.99
C GLY A 36 -0.19 -3.24 7.44
N ARG A 37 -0.73 -4.13 8.29
CA ARG A 37 -1.02 -5.55 7.98
C ARG A 37 0.18 -6.23 7.30
N TRP A 38 1.36 -6.06 7.88
CA TRP A 38 2.58 -6.63 7.33
C TRP A 38 2.54 -8.16 7.39
N LYS A 39 3.01 -8.77 6.31
CA LYS A 39 3.42 -10.19 6.30
C LYS A 39 4.92 -10.23 6.58
N SER A 40 5.37 -11.28 7.25
CA SER A 40 6.77 -11.42 7.65
C SER A 40 7.71 -11.28 6.45
N ALA A 41 7.49 -12.07 5.39
CA ALA A 41 8.28 -12.00 4.15
C ALA A 41 8.34 -10.60 3.51
N ASP A 42 7.20 -9.91 3.39
CA ASP A 42 7.13 -8.55 2.82
C ASP A 42 7.95 -7.54 3.65
N ALA A 43 7.98 -7.71 4.98
CA ALA A 43 8.71 -6.80 5.88
C ALA A 43 10.23 -7.00 5.78
N PHE A 44 10.71 -8.25 5.75
CA PHE A 44 12.13 -8.54 5.54
C PHE A 44 12.62 -8.04 4.18
N ASP A 45 11.86 -8.31 3.12
CA ASP A 45 12.20 -7.83 1.77
C ASP A 45 12.28 -6.29 1.72
N ALA A 46 11.34 -5.59 2.37
CA ALA A 46 11.38 -4.13 2.49
C ALA A 46 12.62 -3.63 3.23
N VAL A 47 13.03 -4.28 4.34
CA VAL A 47 14.25 -3.92 5.08
C VAL A 47 15.50 -4.08 4.19
N HIS A 48 15.65 -5.22 3.53
CA HIS A 48 16.79 -5.47 2.66
C HIS A 48 16.80 -4.52 1.46
N SER A 49 15.64 -4.28 0.85
CA SER A 49 15.48 -3.33 -0.26
C SER A 49 15.87 -1.90 0.12
N HIS A 50 15.56 -1.47 1.35
CA HIS A 50 15.98 -0.18 1.87
C HIS A 50 17.49 -0.11 1.98
N PHE A 51 18.12 -1.05 2.71
CA PHE A 51 19.56 -1.00 2.96
C PHE A 51 20.43 -1.32 1.73
N ALA A 52 19.85 -1.97 0.71
CA ALA A 52 20.51 -2.12 -0.59
C ALA A 52 20.63 -0.79 -1.37
N LYS A 53 19.78 0.20 -1.08
CA LYS A 53 19.69 1.47 -1.82
C LYS A 53 20.05 2.69 -0.98
N SER A 54 19.98 2.59 0.33
CA SER A 54 20.16 3.70 1.26
C SER A 54 20.81 3.23 2.56
N THR A 55 21.69 4.05 3.11
CA THR A 55 22.25 3.84 4.45
C THR A 55 21.50 4.62 5.54
N ALA A 56 20.41 5.32 5.17
CA ALA A 56 19.65 6.12 6.11
C ALA A 56 18.97 5.25 7.18
N TRP A 57 18.79 5.81 8.38
CA TRP A 57 18.11 5.14 9.47
C TRP A 57 16.69 4.70 9.09
N LEU A 58 16.36 3.43 9.34
CA LEU A 58 15.08 2.84 8.92
C LEU A 58 13.98 3.00 9.98
N MET A 59 12.89 3.67 9.65
CA MET A 59 11.72 3.81 10.54
C MET A 59 10.59 2.85 10.13
N PRO A 60 9.67 2.48 11.05
CA PRO A 60 8.54 1.61 10.71
C PRO A 60 7.69 2.14 9.55
N GLY A 61 7.54 3.46 9.44
CA GLY A 61 6.82 4.10 8.34
C GLY A 61 7.39 3.74 6.97
N HIS A 62 8.72 3.72 6.83
CA HIS A 62 9.40 3.39 5.58
C HIS A 62 9.07 1.96 5.13
N VAL A 63 9.01 1.00 6.05
CA VAL A 63 8.64 -0.39 5.74
C VAL A 63 7.21 -0.46 5.19
N SER A 64 6.26 0.25 5.80
CA SER A 64 4.89 0.32 5.27
C SER A 64 4.83 0.91 3.86
N GLU A 65 5.61 1.96 3.61
CA GLU A 65 5.70 2.59 2.29
C GLU A 65 6.28 1.66 1.24
N LEU A 66 7.36 0.96 1.56
CA LEU A 66 8.02 0.00 0.67
C LEU A 66 7.11 -1.19 0.35
N ILE A 67 6.45 -1.79 1.35
CA ILE A 67 5.47 -2.86 1.14
C ILE A 67 4.33 -2.37 0.24
N ARG A 68 3.84 -1.15 0.46
CA ARG A 68 2.78 -0.56 -0.38
C ARG A 68 3.28 -0.28 -1.80
N ALA A 69 4.52 0.15 -1.98
CA ALA A 69 5.12 0.40 -3.28
C ALA A 69 5.26 -0.91 -4.08
N GLY A 70 5.70 -2.00 -3.45
CA GLY A 70 5.78 -3.33 -4.09
C GLY A 70 4.40 -3.87 -4.50
N LYS A 71 3.34 -3.60 -3.72
CA LYS A 71 1.96 -3.95 -4.09
C LYS A 71 1.38 -3.07 -5.19
N ARG A 72 1.95 -1.88 -5.39
CA ARG A 72 1.48 -0.90 -6.37
C ARG A 72 1.99 -1.16 -7.77
N HIS A 73 2.73 -2.22 -8.04
CA HIS A 73 2.91 -2.68 -9.42
C HIS A 73 1.51 -2.96 -9.99
N PRO A 74 0.96 -2.05 -10.83
CA PRO A 74 -0.22 -2.40 -11.57
C PRO A 74 0.20 -3.57 -12.46
N ALA A 75 -0.73 -4.46 -12.77
CA ALA A 75 -0.56 -5.29 -13.96
C ALA A 75 -0.03 -4.37 -15.08
N PRO A 76 1.02 -4.75 -15.83
CA PRO A 76 1.57 -3.90 -16.88
C PRO A 76 0.41 -3.34 -17.70
N ALA A 77 0.45 -2.08 -18.12
CA ALA A 77 -0.71 -1.43 -18.75
C ALA A 77 -1.32 -2.29 -19.88
N SER A 78 -0.50 -3.11 -20.54
CA SER A 78 -0.91 -4.16 -21.47
C SER A 78 -1.89 -5.20 -20.89
N GLU A 79 -1.70 -5.68 -19.66
CA GLU A 79 -2.60 -6.62 -18.98
C GLU A 79 -3.91 -5.94 -18.56
N VAL A 80 -3.89 -4.70 -18.07
CA VAL A 80 -5.11 -3.93 -17.76
C VAL A 80 -5.93 -3.66 -19.02
N LEU A 81 -5.26 -3.37 -20.14
CA LEU A 81 -5.90 -3.21 -21.44
C LEU A 81 -6.40 -4.57 -22.02
N ALA A 82 -5.70 -5.67 -21.73
CA ALA A 82 -6.06 -7.02 -22.17
C ALA A 82 -7.22 -7.65 -21.39
N VAL A 83 -7.51 -7.19 -20.17
CA VAL A 83 -8.72 -7.57 -19.40
C VAL A 83 -10.02 -7.18 -20.12
N GLY A 84 -9.92 -6.47 -21.25
CA GLY A 84 -11.05 -6.13 -22.08
C GLY A 84 -11.79 -5.00 -21.42
N GLY A 85 -11.49 -3.77 -21.86
CA GLY A 85 -12.46 -2.70 -21.73
C GLY A 85 -13.76 -3.22 -22.33
N GLY A 86 -14.73 -3.55 -21.46
CA GLY A 86 -16.05 -3.94 -21.91
C GLY A 86 -16.53 -2.91 -22.93
N ALA A 87 -17.30 -3.36 -23.92
CA ALA A 87 -17.84 -2.47 -24.93
C ALA A 87 -18.37 -1.19 -24.24
N PRO A 88 -18.05 0.01 -24.77
CA PRO A 88 -18.56 1.24 -24.19
C PRO A 88 -20.07 1.08 -23.98
N ALA A 89 -20.56 1.59 -22.84
CA ALA A 89 -21.97 1.45 -22.47
C ALA A 89 -22.87 1.68 -23.70
N SER A 90 -23.85 0.80 -23.91
CA SER A 90 -24.71 0.88 -25.09
C SER A 90 -25.28 2.30 -25.22
N GLU A 91 -25.50 2.75 -26.45
CA GLU A 91 -25.97 4.11 -26.72
C GLU A 91 -27.25 4.45 -25.92
N GLU A 92 -28.13 3.47 -25.75
CA GLU A 92 -29.32 3.54 -24.91
C GLU A 92 -29.00 3.73 -23.42
N THR A 93 -28.04 2.98 -22.89
CA THR A 93 -27.60 3.11 -21.49
C THR A 93 -26.96 4.48 -21.25
N ARG A 94 -26.18 4.96 -22.22
CA ARG A 94 -25.58 6.30 -22.18
C ARG A 94 -26.63 7.39 -22.23
N ALA A 95 -27.62 7.28 -23.12
CA ALA A 95 -28.72 8.25 -23.23
C ALA A 95 -29.54 8.33 -21.94
N ARG A 96 -29.89 7.17 -21.34
CA ARG A 96 -30.61 7.11 -20.07
C ARG A 96 -29.84 7.79 -18.93
N LEU A 97 -28.55 7.49 -18.80
CA LEU A 97 -27.71 8.07 -17.74
C LEU A 97 -27.56 9.59 -17.90
N MET A 98 -27.36 10.06 -19.13
CA MET A 98 -27.26 11.51 -19.41
C MET A 98 -28.57 12.25 -19.13
N ALA A 99 -29.72 11.63 -19.40
CA ALA A 99 -31.02 12.19 -19.03
C ALA A 99 -31.20 12.31 -17.51
N GLU A 100 -30.73 11.31 -16.76
CA GLU A 100 -30.78 11.31 -15.30
C GLU A 100 -29.85 12.35 -14.67
N ILE A 101 -28.62 12.48 -15.19
CA ILE A 101 -27.68 13.55 -14.80
C ILE A 101 -28.28 14.92 -15.06
N ARG A 102 -28.92 15.12 -16.22
CA ARG A 102 -29.56 16.39 -16.58
C ARG A 102 -30.71 16.74 -15.64
N LYS A 103 -31.58 15.78 -15.33
CA LYS A 103 -32.68 15.96 -14.36
C LYS A 103 -32.15 16.34 -12.97
N LEU A 104 -31.05 15.72 -12.53
CA LEU A 104 -30.39 16.05 -11.26
C LEU A 104 -29.76 17.44 -11.28
N ALA A 105 -29.12 17.83 -12.38
CA ALA A 105 -28.55 19.16 -12.55
C ALA A 105 -29.63 20.25 -12.53
N ASP A 106 -30.73 20.04 -13.25
CA ASP A 106 -31.86 20.99 -13.30
C ASP A 106 -32.54 21.12 -11.93
N SER A 107 -32.68 20.03 -11.17
CA SER A 107 -33.21 20.05 -9.79
C SER A 107 -32.32 20.80 -8.79
N LYS A 108 -31.02 20.92 -9.09
CA LYS A 108 -30.05 21.67 -8.26
C LYS A 108 -29.92 23.13 -8.70
N ALA A 109 -30.27 23.45 -9.95
CA ALA A 109 -30.22 24.81 -10.50
C ALA A 109 -31.42 25.68 -10.11
N VAL A 110 -32.54 25.06 -9.67
CA VAL A 110 -33.66 25.79 -9.08
C VAL A 110 -33.33 26.09 -7.61
N LYS A 111 -32.67 27.22 -7.38
CA LYS A 111 -32.54 27.86 -6.07
C LYS A 111 -32.53 29.37 -6.22
#